data_AF-A0A369SMA7-F1
#
_entry.id   AF-A0A369SMA7-F1
#
_cell.length_a   1.000
_cell.length_b   1.000
_cell.length_c   1.000
_cell.angle_alpha   90.00
_cell.angle_beta   90.00
_cell.angle_gamma   90.00
#
_symmetry.space_group_name_H-M   'P 1'
#
loop_
_entity.id
_entity.type
_entity.pdbx_description
1 polymer ?
#
loop_
_entity_poly.entity_id
_entity_poly.type
_entity_poly.pdbx_seq_one_letter_code
_entity_poly.pdbx_strand_id
1 'polypeptide(L)'
;MMLPSRKVELTSITCIIEMETVKQKMVFSHGVTGGKGRCYPLWQDLMYCMARVGALHGEKCTLEFDDYLECLHHTKLKRRIAAIRAEKQRQEKEST
;
A
#
# COMPACT_ATOMS: atom_id res chain seq x y z
N MET A 1 -28.68 26.78 -32.76
CA MET A 1 -28.09 25.71 -31.92
C MET A 1 -26.83 26.25 -31.27
N MET A 2 -26.90 26.71 -30.02
CA MET A 2 -25.72 26.98 -29.17
C MET A 2 -26.16 26.74 -27.73
N LEU A 3 -25.56 25.75 -27.06
CA LEU A 3 -25.78 25.46 -25.65
C LEU A 3 -24.93 26.42 -24.79
N PRO A 4 -25.50 27.08 -23.77
CA PRO A 4 -24.77 28.04 -22.97
C PRO A 4 -23.84 27.35 -21.96
N SER A 5 -22.60 27.88 -21.90
CA SER A 5 -21.58 27.59 -20.89
C SER A 5 -22.14 27.73 -19.47
N ARG A 6 -22.14 26.63 -18.71
CA ARG A 6 -22.38 26.66 -17.27
C ARG A 6 -21.15 27.27 -16.58
N LYS A 7 -21.38 28.43 -15.96
CA LYS A 7 -20.47 29.03 -14.98
C LYS A 7 -20.29 28.02 -13.85
N VAL A 8 -19.07 27.50 -13.68
CA VAL A 8 -18.68 26.76 -12.49
C VAL A 8 -18.42 27.81 -11.41
N GLU A 9 -19.46 28.12 -10.64
CA GLU A 9 -19.33 28.92 -9.43
C GLU A 9 -18.60 28.05 -8.39
N LEU A 10 -17.32 28.36 -8.18
CA LEU A 10 -16.46 27.76 -7.16
C LEU A 10 -17.03 28.06 -5.77
N THR A 11 -17.99 27.24 -5.33
CA THR A 11 -18.38 27.17 -3.92
C THR A 11 -17.46 26.17 -3.22
N SER A 12 -16.62 26.73 -2.35
CA SER A 12 -15.47 26.16 -1.64
C SER A 12 -15.73 24.94 -0.73
N ILE A 13 -16.86 24.25 -0.86
CA ILE A 13 -17.29 23.18 0.05
C ILE A 13 -17.00 21.78 -0.52
N THR A 14 -16.98 21.61 -1.84
CA THR A 14 -16.71 20.29 -2.46
C THR A 14 -15.26 19.82 -2.33
N CYS A 15 -14.29 20.74 -2.17
CA CYS A 15 -12.88 20.37 -1.97
C CYS A 15 -12.59 19.86 -0.54
N ILE A 16 -13.39 20.25 0.46
CA ILE A 16 -13.22 19.78 1.85
C ILE A 16 -13.63 18.31 1.97
N ILE A 17 -14.68 17.88 1.27
CA ILE A 17 -15.17 16.50 1.33
C ILE A 17 -14.19 15.50 0.67
N GLU A 18 -13.36 15.93 -0.29
CA GLU A 18 -12.28 15.09 -0.83
C GLU A 18 -11.15 14.82 0.18
N MET A 19 -10.86 15.75 1.11
CA MET A 19 -9.75 15.60 2.06
C MET A 19 -10.09 14.70 3.26
N GLU A 20 -11.35 14.62 3.69
CA GLU A 20 -11.75 13.82 4.86
C GLU A 20 -11.72 12.31 4.61
N THR A 21 -11.97 11.86 3.37
CA THR A 21 -11.91 10.44 3.00
C THR A 21 -10.48 9.87 2.96
N VAL A 22 -9.45 10.73 2.92
CA VAL A 22 -8.03 10.31 2.92
C VAL A 22 -7.57 9.94 4.34
N LYS A 23 -8.12 10.57 5.40
CA LYS A 23 -7.72 10.31 6.79
C LYS A 23 -8.02 8.88 7.25
N GLN A 24 -9.11 8.28 6.76
CA GLN A 24 -9.57 6.96 7.21
C GLN A 24 -8.71 5.79 6.68
N LYS A 25 -7.99 5.95 5.57
CA LYS A 25 -7.24 4.86 4.91
C LYS A 25 -5.86 4.59 5.51
N MET A 26 -5.40 5.38 6.49
CA MET A 26 -4.01 5.39 6.97
C MET A 26 -3.86 4.90 8.41
N VAL A 27 -4.66 3.92 8.83
CA VAL A 27 -4.51 3.28 10.15
C VAL A 27 -3.40 2.23 10.15
N PHE A 28 -3.03 1.70 8.98
CA PHE A 28 -2.03 0.64 8.89
C PHE A 28 -0.59 1.10 9.20
N SER A 29 -0.28 2.38 9.02
CA SER A 29 1.05 2.93 9.30
C SER A 29 1.39 2.98 10.80
N HIS A 30 0.39 2.97 11.69
CA HIS A 30 0.59 3.08 13.13
C HIS A 30 0.46 1.71 13.81
N GLY A 31 1.42 1.37 14.67
CA GLY A 31 1.37 0.17 15.49
C GLY A 31 0.27 0.26 16.55
N VAL A 32 -0.16 -0.90 17.05
CA VAL A 32 -1.22 -1.01 18.09
C VAL A 32 -0.87 -0.23 19.38
N THR A 33 0.42 0.02 19.63
CA THR A 33 0.94 0.79 20.76
C THR A 33 1.05 2.30 20.48
N GLY A 34 0.53 2.80 19.36
CA GLY A 34 0.61 4.21 18.96
C GLY A 34 1.97 4.65 18.39
N GLY A 35 2.95 3.73 18.32
CA GLY A 35 4.23 3.94 17.66
C GLY A 35 4.17 3.70 16.14
N LYS A 36 5.31 3.85 15.46
CA LYS A 36 5.46 3.44 14.06
C LYS A 36 5.25 1.93 13.94
N GLY A 37 4.40 1.49 13.01
CA GLY A 37 4.16 0.06 12.75
C GLY A 37 5.40 -0.65 12.19
N ARG A 38 5.41 -1.99 12.23
CA ARG A 38 6.54 -2.80 11.73
C ARG A 38 6.91 -2.52 10.27
N CYS A 39 5.90 -2.23 9.44
CA CYS A 39 6.06 -1.94 8.01
C CYS A 39 6.04 -0.43 7.69
N TYR A 40 6.24 0.43 8.70
CA TYR A 40 6.20 1.89 8.52
C TYR A 40 7.25 2.42 7.54
N PRO A 41 8.51 1.94 7.50
CA PRO A 41 9.48 2.42 6.51
C PRO A 41 9.04 2.17 5.06
N LEU A 42 8.55 0.96 4.75
CA LEU A 42 8.06 0.62 3.41
C LEU A 42 6.82 1.45 3.04
N TRP A 43 5.97 1.73 4.01
CA TRP A 43 4.87 2.66 3.82
C TRP A 43 5.36 4.08 3.51
N GLN A 44 6.42 4.57 4.17
CA GLN A 44 7.01 5.87 3.86
C GLN A 44 7.57 5.91 2.43
N ASP A 45 8.21 4.84 1.97
CA ASP A 45 8.75 4.73 0.62
C ASP A 45 7.62 4.77 -0.44
N LEU A 46 6.53 4.05 -0.19
CA LEU A 46 5.33 4.11 -1.02
C LEU A 46 4.76 5.53 -1.10
N MET A 47 4.65 6.21 0.04
CA MET A 47 4.16 7.59 0.08
C MET A 47 5.10 8.56 -0.63
N TYR A 48 6.41 8.36 -0.51
CA TYR A 48 7.40 9.15 -1.23
C TYR A 48 7.27 8.98 -2.74
N CYS A 49 7.07 7.75 -3.21
CA CYS A 49 6.81 7.48 -4.62
C CYS A 49 5.50 8.15 -5.07
N MET A 50 4.40 7.95 -4.34
CA MET A 50 3.09 8.54 -4.66
C MET A 50 3.14 10.08 -4.69
N ALA A 51 3.89 10.70 -3.78
CA ALA A 51 4.09 12.15 -3.75
C ALA A 51 4.86 12.65 -4.97
N ARG A 52 5.78 11.86 -5.51
CA ARG A 52 6.57 12.22 -6.72
C ARG A 52 5.77 12.11 -8.01
N VAL A 53 4.95 11.07 -8.16
CA VAL A 53 4.19 10.80 -9.40
C VAL A 53 2.82 11.49 -9.42
N GLY A 54 2.35 11.93 -8.25
CA GLY A 54 1.01 12.46 -8.04
C GLY A 54 -0.02 11.34 -7.82
N ALA A 55 -1.06 11.62 -7.02
CA ALA A 55 -2.06 10.63 -6.61
C ALA A 55 -2.79 9.95 -7.79
N LEU A 56 -2.85 10.62 -8.95
CA LEU A 56 -3.50 10.11 -10.16
C LEU A 56 -2.70 9.03 -10.89
N HIS A 57 -1.39 8.91 -10.61
CA HIS A 57 -0.48 7.96 -11.27
C HIS A 57 0.10 6.93 -10.29
N GLY A 58 -0.66 6.57 -9.25
CA GLY A 58 -0.22 5.65 -8.20
C GLY A 58 0.16 4.25 -8.72
N GLU A 59 -0.33 3.87 -9.90
CA GLU A 59 0.06 2.64 -10.59
C GLU A 59 1.55 2.57 -10.96
N LYS A 60 2.25 3.71 -10.99
CA LYS A 60 3.69 3.75 -11.24
C LYS A 60 4.53 3.33 -10.04
N CYS A 61 3.94 3.28 -8.85
CA CYS A 61 4.60 2.89 -7.59
C CYS A 61 4.30 1.44 -7.19
N THR A 62 4.17 0.56 -8.19
CA THR A 62 3.81 -0.86 -7.99
C THR A 62 4.88 -1.61 -7.22
N LEU A 63 6.15 -1.26 -7.39
CA LEU A 63 7.26 -1.93 -6.69
C LEU A 63 7.19 -1.68 -5.18
N GLU A 64 7.09 -0.41 -4.78
CA GLU A 64 6.99 0.00 -3.37
C GLU A 64 5.68 -0.53 -2.75
N PHE A 65 4.62 -0.59 -3.54
CA PHE A 65 3.33 -1.13 -3.11
C PHE A 65 3.42 -2.64 -2.84
N ASP A 66 4.07 -3.39 -3.73
CA ASP A 66 4.28 -4.82 -3.58
C ASP A 66 5.13 -5.15 -2.35
N ASP A 67 6.17 -4.37 -2.08
CA ASP A 67 7.03 -4.54 -0.91
C ASP A 67 6.28 -4.23 0.38
N TYR A 68 5.50 -3.14 0.39
CA TYR A 68 4.62 -2.82 1.51
C TYR A 68 3.64 -3.97 1.77
N LEU A 69 2.95 -4.49 0.74
CA LEU A 69 2.01 -5.61 0.87
C LEU A 69 2.66 -6.92 1.29
N GLU A 70 3.89 -7.18 0.83
CA GLU A 70 4.68 -8.34 1.25
C GLU A 70 4.94 -8.30 2.75
N CYS A 71 5.33 -7.15 3.30
CA CYS A 71 5.56 -6.99 4.73
C CYS A 71 4.27 -7.22 5.57
N LEU A 72 3.08 -6.91 5.03
CA LEU A 72 1.84 -7.08 5.79
C LEU A 72 1.40 -8.53 5.84
N HIS A 73 1.47 -9.21 4.69
CA HIS A 73 0.86 -10.52 4.51
C HIS A 73 1.88 -11.67 4.56
N HIS A 74 3.16 -11.35 4.37
CA HIS A 74 4.28 -12.28 4.26
C HIS A 74 4.03 -13.40 3.24
N THR A 75 3.32 -13.11 2.15
CA THR A 75 2.88 -14.14 1.19
C THR A 75 4.09 -14.79 0.49
N LYS A 76 5.06 -13.99 0.06
CA LYS A 76 6.28 -14.48 -0.59
C LYS A 76 7.14 -15.26 0.41
N LEU A 77 7.31 -14.73 1.63
CA LEU A 77 8.03 -15.41 2.71
C LEU A 77 7.41 -16.77 3.09
N LYS A 78 6.08 -16.84 3.28
CA LYS A 78 5.37 -18.08 3.61
C LYS A 78 5.60 -19.16 2.55
N ARG A 79 5.50 -18.80 1.26
CA ARG A 79 5.79 -19.72 0.15
C ARG A 79 7.22 -20.22 0.17
N ARG A 80 8.20 -19.34 0.39
CA ARG A 80 9.61 -19.71 0.47
C ARG A 80 9.89 -20.67 1.63
N ILE A 81 9.36 -20.39 2.82
CA ILE A 81 9.50 -21.25 3.99
C ILE A 81 8.88 -22.62 3.74
N ALA A 82 7.71 -22.68 3.10
CA ALA A 82 7.06 -23.94 2.75
C ALA A 82 7.94 -24.79 1.81
N ALA A 83 8.53 -24.17 0.79
CA ALA A 83 9.45 -24.85 -0.13
C ALA A 83 10.69 -25.39 0.58
N ILE A 84 11.32 -24.59 1.44
CA ILE A 84 12.49 -25.01 2.24
C ILE A 84 12.15 -26.17 3.17
N ARG A 85 10.99 -26.11 3.85
CA ARG A 85 10.53 -27.18 4.74
C ARG A 85 10.24 -28.48 4.00
N ALA A 86 9.62 -28.39 2.82
CA ALA A 86 9.36 -29.56 1.98
C ALA A 86 10.67 -30.24 1.55
N GLU A 87 11.66 -29.45 1.16
CA GLU A 87 12.98 -29.97 0.78
C GLU A 87 13.74 -30.58 1.96
N LYS A 88 13.70 -29.94 3.14
CA LYS A 88 14.29 -30.50 4.36
C LYS A 88 13.68 -31.87 4.71
N GLN A 89 12.36 -32.00 4.60
CA GLN A 89 11.66 -33.27 4.84
C GLN A 89 12.03 -34.35 3.82
N ARG A 90 12.30 -33.97 2.56
CA ARG A 90 12.77 -34.91 1.54
C ARG A 90 14.16 -35.47 1.90
N GLN A 91 15.08 -34.59 2.31
CA GLN A 91 16.43 -34.98 2.73
C GLN A 91 16.44 -35.85 4.00
N GLU A 92 15.58 -35.54 4.97
CA GLU A 92 15.44 -36.34 6.21
C GLU A 92 14.96 -37.77 5.90
N LYS A 93 14.04 -37.94 4.95
CA LYS A 93 13.57 -39.26 4.50
C LYS A 93 14.61 -40.05 3.71
N GLU A 94 15.49 -39.37 2.97
CA GLU A 94 16.60 -40.00 2.25
C GLU A 94 17.75 -40.40 3.17
N SER A 95 17.84 -39.77 4.34
CA SER A 95 18.89 -40.02 5.34
C SER A 95 18.51 -41.09 6.39
N THR A 96 17.29 -41.65 6.30
CA THR A 96 16.77 -42.71 7.18
C THR A 96 16.63 -44.00 6.38
#